data_AF-A0A1M5CPM0-F1
#
_entry.id   AF-A0A1M5CPM0-F1
#
_cell.length_a   1.000
_cell.length_b   1.000
_cell.length_c   1.000
_cell.angle_alpha   90.00
_cell.angle_beta   90.00
_cell.angle_gamma   90.00
#
_symmetry.space_group_name_H-M   'P 1'
#
loop_
_entity.id
_entity.type
_entity.pdbx_description
1 polymer ?
#
loop_
_entity_poly.entity_id
_entity_poly.type
_entity_poly.pdbx_seq_one_letter_code
_entity_poly.pdbx_strand_id
1 'polypeptide(L)'
;MLRTLIGLTALATLVACSGGDNGQTGPDEFAVLPTRPLTIPETNALPVPTPGGTNPTDPNPTGQAIAALGGTQSGVTGAIPASDGALVAQAGRYGTEANVRVAAATEEARLRGRGRVRYSRAQSAQAIDPYAETQRYRAAGVAVPTVPPQN
;
A
#
# COMPACT_ATOMS: atom_id res chain seq x y z
N MET A 1 -51.68 24.17 -10.51
CA MET A 1 -50.58 24.40 -9.54
C MET A 1 -50.57 23.37 -8.42
N LEU A 2 -51.68 23.14 -7.69
CA LEU A 2 -51.70 22.14 -6.61
C LEU A 2 -51.51 20.69 -7.09
N ARG A 3 -52.11 20.31 -8.23
CA ARG A 3 -51.96 18.98 -8.84
C ARG A 3 -50.55 18.69 -9.36
N THR A 4 -49.89 19.70 -9.92
CA THR A 4 -48.49 19.60 -10.37
C THR A 4 -47.51 19.52 -9.21
N LEU A 5 -47.83 20.15 -8.07
CA LEU A 5 -47.02 20.08 -6.85
C LEU A 5 -47.07 18.68 -6.22
N ILE A 6 -48.26 18.07 -6.17
CA ILE A 6 -48.48 16.72 -5.63
C ILE A 6 -47.78 15.66 -6.50
N GLY A 7 -47.77 15.84 -7.83
CA GLY A 7 -47.07 14.93 -8.74
C GLY A 7 -45.55 14.98 -8.55
N LEU A 8 -44.98 16.17 -8.34
CA LEU A 8 -43.54 16.35 -8.16
C LEU A 8 -43.06 15.78 -6.81
N THR A 9 -43.84 15.95 -5.74
CA THR A 9 -43.50 15.38 -4.43
C THR A 9 -43.64 13.86 -4.39
N ALA A 10 -44.63 13.28 -5.07
CA ALA A 10 -44.75 11.82 -5.20
C ALA A 10 -43.61 11.18 -5.99
N LEU A 11 -43.08 11.88 -7.01
CA LEU A 11 -41.93 11.39 -7.76
C LEU A 11 -40.62 11.50 -6.95
N ALA A 12 -40.49 12.51 -6.10
CA ALA A 12 -39.33 12.71 -5.24
C ALA A 12 -39.24 11.67 -4.10
N THR A 13 -40.36 11.17 -3.59
CA THR A 13 -40.35 10.15 -2.52
C THR A 13 -39.98 8.75 -3.02
N LEU A 14 -40.28 8.41 -4.28
CA LEU A 14 -39.93 7.10 -4.85
C LEU A 14 -38.42 6.90 -5.07
N VAL A 15 -37.66 7.96 -5.39
CA VAL A 15 -36.20 7.87 -5.59
C VAL A 15 -35.44 7.62 -4.29
N ALA A 16 -36.01 7.99 -3.13
CA ALA A 16 -35.36 7.90 -1.83
C ALA A 16 -35.20 6.46 -1.28
N CYS A 17 -35.98 5.50 -1.79
CA CYS A 17 -35.93 4.09 -1.33
C CYS A 17 -35.07 3.17 -2.23
N SER A 18 -34.30 3.71 -3.19
CA SER A 18 -33.48 2.89 -4.10
C SER A 18 -32.06 2.56 -3.61
N GLY A 19 -31.73 2.90 -2.35
CA GLY A 19 -30.46 2.53 -1.71
C GLY A 19 -30.50 1.10 -1.21
N GLY A 20 -30.28 0.13 -2.10
CA GLY A 20 -30.04 -1.25 -1.71
C GLY A 20 -28.71 -1.36 -0.96
N ASP A 21 -28.73 -1.93 0.24
CA ASP A 21 -27.53 -2.27 0.98
C ASP A 21 -26.70 -3.24 0.13
N ASN A 22 -25.55 -2.80 -0.39
CA ASN A 22 -24.51 -3.69 -0.93
C ASN A 22 -23.78 -4.44 0.20
N GLY A 23 -24.31 -4.41 1.43
CA GLY A 23 -23.77 -5.08 2.58
C GLY A 23 -24.02 -6.57 2.46
N GLN A 24 -22.95 -7.33 2.23
CA GLN A 24 -22.93 -8.76 2.39
C GLN A 24 -23.65 -9.12 3.71
N THR A 25 -24.88 -9.63 3.61
CA THR A 25 -25.72 -9.99 4.78
C THR A 25 -25.32 -11.37 5.31
N GLY A 26 -24.02 -11.66 5.28
CA GLY A 26 -23.43 -12.94 5.63
C GLY A 26 -22.20 -12.77 6.53
N PRO A 27 -21.69 -13.87 7.09
CA PRO A 27 -20.43 -13.85 7.83
C PRO A 27 -19.32 -13.30 6.94
N ASP A 28 -18.51 -12.39 7.47
CA ASP A 28 -17.35 -11.82 6.76
C ASP A 28 -16.38 -12.94 6.36
N GLU A 29 -16.31 -13.26 5.06
CA GLU A 29 -15.42 -14.28 4.53
C GLU A 29 -13.93 -13.95 4.74
N PHE A 30 -13.60 -12.68 4.97
CA PHE A 30 -12.25 -12.22 5.27
C PHE A 30 -11.92 -12.26 6.76
N ALA A 31 -12.89 -12.56 7.63
CA ALA A 31 -12.64 -12.83 9.04
C ALA A 31 -11.98 -14.20 9.27
N VAL A 32 -12.00 -15.09 8.27
CA VAL A 32 -11.30 -16.38 8.33
C VAL A 32 -9.86 -16.19 7.92
N LEU A 33 -8.94 -16.30 8.88
CA LEU A 33 -7.51 -16.33 8.61
C LEU A 33 -7.07 -17.76 8.27
N PRO A 34 -6.55 -18.03 7.06
CA PRO A 34 -5.98 -19.33 6.75
C PRO A 34 -4.75 -19.57 7.63
N THR A 35 -4.81 -20.62 8.45
CA THR A 35 -3.68 -21.05 9.29
C THR A 35 -2.77 -21.98 8.50
N ARG A 36 -1.49 -22.01 8.88
CA ARG A 36 -0.53 -22.95 8.30
C ARG A 36 -0.89 -24.38 8.72
N PRO A 37 -0.64 -25.39 7.86
CA PRO A 37 -0.82 -26.79 8.23
C PRO A 37 -0.08 -27.16 9.51
N LEU A 38 -0.67 -28.05 10.30
CA LEU A 38 -0.04 -28.59 11.50
C LEU A 38 1.20 -29.42 11.11
N THR A 39 2.32 -29.14 11.76
CA THR A 39 3.55 -29.93 11.65
C THR A 39 3.61 -30.93 12.79
N ILE A 40 3.76 -32.21 12.46
CA ILE A 40 3.95 -33.27 13.45
C ILE A 40 5.39 -33.16 14.00
N PRO A 41 5.57 -33.00 15.32
CA PRO A 41 6.90 -32.94 15.92
C PRO A 41 7.59 -34.31 15.86
N GLU A 42 8.92 -34.31 15.76
CA GLU A 42 9.72 -35.54 15.72
C GLU A 42 9.68 -36.33 17.03
N THR A 43 9.29 -35.66 18.14
CA THR A 43 9.27 -36.25 19.47
C THR A 43 7.96 -35.94 20.17
N ASN A 44 7.55 -36.82 21.08
CA ASN A 44 6.39 -36.61 21.96
C ASN A 44 6.75 -35.84 23.24
N ALA A 45 7.97 -35.33 23.35
CA ALA A 45 8.36 -34.52 24.50
C ALA A 45 7.65 -33.17 24.44
N LEU A 46 7.06 -32.74 25.56
CA LEU A 46 6.42 -31.43 25.65
C LEU A 46 7.52 -30.35 25.74
N PRO A 47 7.63 -29.43 24.78
CA PRO A 47 8.54 -28.31 24.91
C PRO A 47 8.10 -27.40 26.07
N VAL A 48 9.07 -26.73 26.70
CA VAL A 48 8.78 -25.75 27.76
C VAL A 48 7.86 -24.65 27.18
N PRO A 49 6.74 -24.31 27.84
CA PRO A 49 5.85 -23.26 27.36
C PRO A 49 6.62 -21.95 27.14
N THR A 50 6.28 -21.22 26.07
CA THR A 50 6.87 -19.90 25.77
C THR A 50 5.79 -18.82 25.94
N PRO A 51 5.54 -18.31 27.17
CA PRO A 51 4.58 -17.23 27.39
C PRO A 51 4.89 -16.01 26.53
N GLY A 52 3.88 -15.48 25.83
CA GLY A 52 4.05 -14.37 24.89
C GLY A 52 4.75 -14.73 23.58
N GLY A 53 5.04 -16.02 23.35
CA GLY A 53 5.54 -16.51 22.07
C GLY A 53 4.49 -16.45 20.97
N THR A 54 4.96 -16.53 19.72
CA THR A 54 4.08 -16.64 18.55
C THR A 54 3.75 -18.10 18.28
N ASN A 55 2.52 -18.37 17.82
CA ASN A 55 2.12 -19.71 17.43
C ASN A 55 2.65 -19.99 16.00
N PRO A 56 3.37 -21.10 15.76
CA PRO A 56 3.87 -21.46 14.43
C PRO A 56 2.80 -21.62 13.34
N THR A 57 1.55 -21.86 13.72
CA THR A 57 0.43 -21.97 12.77
C THR A 57 -0.12 -20.62 12.33
N ASP A 58 0.20 -19.55 13.06
CA ASP A 58 -0.32 -18.23 12.76
C ASP A 58 0.36 -17.65 11.52
N PRO A 59 -0.40 -17.02 10.61
CA PRO A 59 0.19 -16.39 9.44
C PRO A 59 1.04 -15.18 9.84
N ASN A 60 2.26 -15.11 9.32
CA ASN A 60 3.08 -13.89 9.31
C ASN A 60 3.12 -13.30 7.90
N PRO A 61 2.11 -12.50 7.50
CA PRO A 61 1.99 -11.98 6.14
C PRO A 61 3.16 -11.07 5.76
N THR A 62 3.61 -10.22 6.68
CA THR A 62 4.73 -9.29 6.46
C THR A 62 6.02 -10.06 6.17
N GLY A 63 6.33 -11.07 6.98
CA GLY A 63 7.51 -11.90 6.80
C GLY A 63 7.48 -12.71 5.48
N GLN A 64 6.31 -13.25 5.13
CA GLN A 64 6.11 -13.97 3.87
C GLN A 64 6.28 -13.05 2.66
N ALA A 65 5.72 -11.83 2.70
CA ALA A 65 5.89 -10.86 1.62
C ALA A 65 7.36 -10.49 1.42
N ILE A 66 8.12 -10.33 2.50
CA ILE A 66 9.55 -10.01 2.43
C ILE A 66 10.34 -11.17 1.82
N ALA A 67 10.08 -12.40 2.25
CA ALA A 67 10.72 -13.58 1.69
C ALA A 67 10.41 -13.73 0.19
N ALA A 68 9.16 -13.48 -0.22
CA ALA A 68 8.75 -13.52 -1.62
C ALA A 68 9.45 -12.44 -2.48
N LEU A 69 9.79 -11.30 -1.89
CA LEU A 69 10.57 -10.24 -2.54
C LEU A 69 12.09 -10.47 -2.47
N GLY A 70 12.55 -11.62 -1.97
CA GLY A 70 13.96 -11.99 -1.87
C GLY A 70 14.68 -11.46 -0.62
N GLY A 71 13.95 -10.93 0.36
CA GLY A 71 14.50 -10.49 1.64
C GLY A 71 14.55 -11.59 2.71
N THR A 72 15.14 -11.27 3.85
CA THR A 72 15.17 -12.15 5.03
C THR A 72 14.28 -11.58 6.13
N GLN A 73 13.52 -12.45 6.81
CA GLN A 73 12.60 -12.01 7.87
C GLN A 73 13.33 -11.41 9.09
N SER A 74 14.61 -11.76 9.29
CA SER A 74 15.49 -11.14 10.28
C SER A 74 15.76 -9.65 10.01
N GLY A 75 15.61 -9.18 8.76
CA GLY A 75 15.83 -7.78 8.39
C GLY A 75 14.70 -6.83 8.81
N VAL A 76 13.56 -7.33 9.28
CA VAL A 76 12.40 -6.50 9.70
C VAL A 76 12.60 -5.89 11.08
N THR A 77 13.29 -6.61 11.95
CA THR A 77 13.48 -6.24 13.37
C THR A 77 14.95 -6.29 13.80
N GLY A 78 15.84 -6.81 12.96
CA GLY A 78 17.27 -6.93 13.23
C GLY A 78 18.08 -5.75 12.72
N ALA A 79 19.29 -5.61 13.27
CA ALA A 79 20.29 -4.69 12.75
C ALA A 79 20.69 -5.07 11.31
N ILE A 80 21.13 -4.08 10.54
CA ILE A 80 21.73 -4.29 9.23
C ILE A 80 22.85 -5.33 9.35
N PRO A 81 22.88 -6.38 8.50
CA PRO A 81 23.94 -7.38 8.52
C PRO A 81 25.33 -6.73 8.42
N ALA A 82 26.31 -7.23 9.17
CA ALA A 82 27.67 -6.68 9.15
C ALA A 82 28.30 -6.72 7.73
N SER A 83 27.91 -7.69 6.90
CA SER A 83 28.31 -7.79 5.49
C SER A 83 27.87 -6.59 4.65
N ASP A 84 26.78 -5.93 5.02
CA ASP A 84 26.14 -4.89 4.23
C ASP A 84 26.58 -3.49 4.67
N GLY A 85 27.41 -3.40 5.73
CA GLY A 85 27.85 -2.13 6.31
C GLY A 85 28.55 -1.22 5.32
N ALA A 86 29.41 -1.76 4.45
CA ALA A 86 30.11 -0.97 3.42
C ALA A 86 29.15 -0.40 2.37
N LEU A 87 28.15 -1.17 1.95
CA LEU A 87 27.12 -0.72 1.01
C LEU A 87 26.27 0.40 1.62
N VAL A 88 25.85 0.23 2.88
CA VAL A 88 25.04 1.21 3.60
C VAL A 88 25.83 2.50 3.84
N ALA A 89 27.11 2.40 4.23
CA ALA A 89 27.98 3.57 4.37
C ALA A 89 28.14 4.32 3.04
N GLN A 90 28.33 3.60 1.93
CA GLN A 90 28.44 4.18 0.60
C GLN A 90 27.13 4.84 0.13
N ALA A 91 25.99 4.21 0.38
CA ALA A 91 24.68 4.76 0.05
C ALA A 91 24.37 6.01 0.89
N GLY A 92 24.70 5.99 2.18
CA GLY A 92 24.52 7.08 3.12
C GLY A 92 25.58 8.18 3.06
N ARG A 93 26.51 8.15 2.11
CA ARG A 93 27.69 9.05 2.05
C ARG A 93 27.36 10.55 2.03
N TYR A 94 26.16 10.92 1.59
CA TYR A 94 25.70 12.33 1.56
C TYR A 94 24.81 12.69 2.76
N GLY A 95 24.65 11.79 3.71
CA GLY A 95 23.75 11.92 4.84
C GLY A 95 22.28 11.72 4.46
N THR A 96 21.43 11.64 5.49
CA THR A 96 19.98 11.57 5.37
C THR A 96 19.34 12.59 6.29
N GLU A 97 18.30 13.27 5.82
CA GLU A 97 17.57 14.23 6.63
C GLU A 97 16.66 13.48 7.63
N ALA A 98 16.93 13.62 8.93
CA ALA A 98 16.26 12.83 9.97
C ALA A 98 14.75 13.09 10.06
N ASN A 99 14.29 14.30 9.69
CA ASN A 99 12.88 14.70 9.72
C ASN A 99 12.22 14.69 8.33
N VAL A 100 12.81 14.02 7.33
CA VAL A 100 12.35 14.07 5.92
C VAL A 100 10.84 13.80 5.76
N ARG A 101 10.27 12.91 6.58
CA ARG A 101 8.84 12.59 6.53
C ARG A 101 7.96 13.78 6.90
N VAL A 102 8.35 14.53 7.94
CA VAL A 102 7.64 15.73 8.38
C VAL A 102 7.82 16.86 7.37
N ALA A 103 9.04 17.03 6.86
CA ALA A 103 9.34 18.03 5.83
C ALA A 103 8.53 17.78 4.55
N ALA A 104 8.53 16.54 4.03
CA ALA A 104 7.76 16.15 2.85
C ALA A 104 6.25 16.36 3.05
N ALA A 105 5.69 15.95 4.20
CA ALA A 105 4.28 16.15 4.50
C ALA A 105 3.90 17.65 4.56
N THR A 106 4.79 18.48 5.10
CA THR A 106 4.61 19.93 5.16
C THR A 106 4.61 20.56 3.77
N GLU A 107 5.57 20.17 2.92
CA GLU A 107 5.61 20.64 1.53
C GLU A 107 4.40 20.16 0.72
N GLU A 108 3.97 18.91 0.89
CA GLU A 108 2.76 18.40 0.25
C GLU A 108 1.51 19.19 0.64
N ALA A 109 1.36 19.52 1.93
CA ALA A 109 0.25 20.34 2.41
C ALA A 109 0.29 21.75 1.80
N ARG A 110 1.49 22.33 1.64
CA ARG A 110 1.69 23.62 0.97
C ARG A 110 1.29 23.57 -0.50
N LEU A 111 1.71 22.53 -1.24
CA LEU A 111 1.41 22.34 -2.66
C LEU A 111 -0.08 22.10 -2.92
N ARG A 112 -0.77 21.39 -2.02
CA ARG A 112 -2.22 21.15 -2.13
C ARG A 112 -3.04 22.42 -1.90
N GLY A 113 -2.50 23.41 -1.20
CA GLY A 113 -3.23 24.65 -0.86
C GLY A 113 -4.49 24.39 -0.04
N ARG A 114 -5.34 25.42 0.13
CA ARG A 114 -6.63 25.30 0.82
C ARG A 114 -7.72 24.91 -0.19
N GLY A 115 -7.83 23.62 -0.54
CA GLY A 115 -8.91 23.13 -1.41
C GLY A 115 -8.69 21.72 -1.97
N ARG A 116 -9.72 21.18 -2.64
CA ARG A 116 -9.62 19.91 -3.37
C ARG A 116 -8.93 20.14 -4.71
N VAL A 117 -7.61 20.30 -4.69
CA VAL A 117 -6.81 20.34 -5.92
C VAL A 117 -6.62 18.90 -6.40
N ARG A 118 -6.90 18.62 -7.68
CA ARG A 118 -6.54 17.34 -8.29
C ARG A 118 -5.02 17.17 -8.15
N TYR A 119 -4.56 16.00 -7.68
CA TYR A 119 -3.14 15.69 -7.49
C TYR A 119 -2.31 16.12 -8.72
N SER A 120 -2.74 15.72 -9.93
CA SER A 120 -2.07 16.09 -11.19
C SER A 120 -1.86 17.59 -11.41
N ARG A 121 -2.71 18.47 -10.85
CA ARG A 121 -2.56 19.92 -10.97
C ARG A 121 -1.64 20.50 -9.91
N ALA A 122 -1.67 19.98 -8.68
CA ALA A 122 -0.79 20.44 -7.60
C ALA A 122 0.67 20.06 -7.85
N GLN A 123 0.91 18.95 -8.55
CA GLN A 123 2.23 18.43 -8.90
C GLN A 123 2.66 18.78 -10.33
N SER A 124 1.94 19.64 -11.05
CA SER A 124 2.22 19.90 -12.48
C SER A 124 3.62 20.45 -12.75
N ALA A 125 4.17 21.26 -11.85
CA ALA A 125 5.53 21.79 -11.95
C ALA A 125 6.62 20.73 -11.71
N GLN A 126 6.26 19.59 -11.12
CA GLN A 126 7.14 18.45 -10.86
C GLN A 126 6.86 17.28 -11.81
N ALA A 127 5.91 17.44 -12.72
CA ALA A 127 5.56 16.41 -13.68
C ALA A 127 6.69 16.28 -14.71
N ILE A 128 7.17 15.06 -14.92
CA ILE A 128 8.09 14.70 -15.99
C ILE A 128 7.25 14.29 -17.20
N ASP A 129 7.71 14.61 -18.42
CA ASP A 129 7.14 14.04 -19.64
C ASP A 129 7.52 12.55 -19.75
N PRO A 130 6.57 11.61 -19.56
CA PRO A 130 6.88 10.20 -19.53
C PRO A 130 7.36 9.68 -20.89
N TYR A 131 6.94 10.30 -22.00
CA TYR A 131 7.32 9.89 -23.35
C TYR A 131 8.70 10.40 -23.72
N ALA A 132 9.02 11.65 -23.37
CA ALA A 132 10.36 12.18 -23.53
C ALA A 132 11.39 11.35 -22.72
N GLU A 133 11.07 11.01 -21.48
CA GLU A 133 11.96 10.21 -20.62
C GLU A 133 12.11 8.77 -21.14
N THR A 134 11.02 8.17 -21.66
CA THR A 134 11.10 6.87 -22.31
C THR A 134 12.03 6.90 -23.52
N GLN A 135 11.92 7.93 -24.38
CA GLN A 135 12.80 8.07 -25.54
C GLN A 135 14.26 8.23 -25.09
N ARG A 136 14.52 9.00 -24.03
CA ARG A 136 15.86 9.15 -23.44
C ARG A 136 16.45 7.82 -23.01
N TYR A 137 15.69 6.98 -22.31
CA TYR A 137 16.14 5.65 -21.89
C TYR A 137 16.41 4.71 -23.06
N ARG A 138 15.54 4.70 -24.08
CA ARG A 138 15.78 3.90 -25.30
C ARG A 138 17.04 4.34 -26.03
N ALA A 139 17.26 5.65 -26.16
CA ALA A 139 18.47 6.20 -26.79
C ALA A 139 19.74 5.81 -26.01
N ALA A 140 19.64 5.66 -24.69
CA ALA A 140 20.72 5.15 -23.83
C ALA A 140 20.87 3.62 -23.84
N GLY A 141 20.09 2.89 -24.65
CA GLY A 141 20.13 1.43 -24.74
C GLY A 141 19.51 0.69 -23.55
N VAL A 142 18.79 1.40 -22.66
CA VAL A 142 18.10 0.78 -21.52
C VAL A 142 16.80 0.15 -22.02
N ALA A 143 16.55 -1.10 -21.61
CA ALA A 143 15.30 -1.77 -21.92
C ALA A 143 14.14 -1.07 -21.20
N VAL A 144 13.19 -0.52 -21.97
CA VAL A 144 11.97 0.11 -21.44
C VAL A 144 10.76 -0.76 -21.81
N PRO A 145 9.88 -1.09 -20.85
CA PRO A 145 8.62 -1.80 -21.13
C PRO A 145 7.74 -1.07 -22.15
N THR A 146 6.78 -1.78 -22.75
CA THR A 146 5.79 -1.20 -23.66
C THR A 146 4.99 -0.11 -22.95
N VAL A 147 5.00 1.10 -23.51
CA VAL A 147 4.28 2.27 -22.96
C VAL A 147 2.90 2.36 -23.60
N PRO A 148 1.85 2.76 -22.86
CA PRO A 148 0.55 3.08 -23.45
C PRO A 148 0.66 4.14 -24.58
N PRO A 149 -0.27 4.16 -25.54
CA PRO A 149 -0.27 5.18 -26.60
C PRO A 149 -0.51 6.59 -26.03
N GLN A 150 0.07 7.59 -26.70
CA GLN A 150 -0.26 8.99 -26.47
C GLN A 150 -1.71 9.21 -26.92
N ASN A 151 -2.58 9.57 -25.98
CA ASN A 151 -3.96 9.96 -26.24
C ASN A 151 -4.05 11.45 -26.53
#